data_AF-A0A9W8HM05-F1
#
_entry.id   AF-A0A9W8HM05-F1
#
_cell.length_a   1.000
_cell.length_b   1.000
_cell.length_c   1.000
_cell.angle_alpha   90.00
_cell.angle_beta   90.00
_cell.angle_gamma   90.00
#
_symmetry.space_group_name_H-M   'P 1'
#
loop_
_entity.id
_entity.type
_entity.pdbx_description
1 polymer ?
#
loop_
_entity_poly.entity_id
_entity_poly.type
_entity_poly.pdbx_seq_one_letter_code
_entity_poly.pdbx_strand_id
1 'polypeptide(L)'
;YISGRMGRRDILRVSRAIAHFRPSLVALLRNLTHEDLVFMEKSFQRAMLEYEKLIGFVGTPTVVWRRTGEIALVGKEFSILTLWDRQELVATNRFIFELMDAESAVVYWEQFAVHAFENSEHAVMSECRLVRPDGSPVPCAFSFTIKRDLFGIPMAIVGNFLPIL
;
A
#
# COMPACT_ATOMS: atom_id res chain seq x y z
N TYR A 1 -0.37 -16.17 -1.95
CA TYR A 1 -1.26 -15.52 -0.96
C TYR A 1 -2.72 -15.43 -1.42
N ILE A 2 -3.03 -14.77 -2.53
CA ILE A 2 -4.40 -14.61 -3.08
C ILE A 2 -5.13 -15.95 -3.30
N SER A 3 -4.43 -17.02 -3.66
CA SER A 3 -5.03 -18.34 -3.89
C SER A 3 -5.28 -19.19 -2.63
N GLY A 4 -4.71 -18.82 -1.47
CA GLY A 4 -4.73 -19.65 -0.25
C GLY A 4 -5.60 -19.11 0.89
N ARG A 5 -5.76 -17.78 1.00
CA ARG A 5 -6.54 -17.12 2.06
C ARG A 5 -7.82 -16.44 1.60
N MET A 6 -7.98 -16.18 0.29
CA MET A 6 -9.16 -15.52 -0.26
C MET A 6 -10.09 -16.53 -0.94
N GLY A 7 -11.40 -16.39 -0.71
CA GLY A 7 -12.40 -17.18 -1.42
C GLY A 7 -12.55 -16.74 -2.88
N ARG A 8 -13.22 -17.54 -3.70
CA ARG A 8 -13.49 -17.22 -5.12
C ARG A 8 -14.19 -15.86 -5.28
N ARG A 9 -15.09 -15.50 -4.36
CA ARG A 9 -15.80 -14.21 -4.36
C ARG A 9 -14.85 -13.03 -4.16
N ASP A 10 -13.90 -13.16 -3.24
CA ASP A 10 -12.94 -12.11 -2.89
C ASP A 10 -11.97 -11.87 -4.05
N ILE A 11 -11.50 -12.96 -4.67
CA ILE A 11 -10.65 -12.89 -5.88
C ILE A 11 -11.38 -12.14 -7.01
N LEU A 12 -12.67 -12.42 -7.22
CA LEU A 12 -13.45 -11.70 -8.24
C LEU A 12 -13.59 -10.21 -7.92
N ARG A 13 -13.78 -9.83 -6.65
CA ARG A 13 -13.85 -8.43 -6.22
C ARG A 13 -12.53 -7.70 -6.46
N VAL A 14 -11.41 -8.27 -6.02
CA VAL A 14 -10.07 -7.72 -6.26
C VAL A 14 -9.80 -7.61 -7.75
N SER A 15 -10.12 -8.64 -8.54
CA SER A 15 -9.95 -8.60 -9.99
C SER A 15 -10.77 -7.49 -10.65
N ARG A 16 -12.00 -7.24 -10.18
CA ARG A 16 -12.85 -6.15 -10.66
C ARG A 16 -12.27 -4.78 -10.31
N ALA A 17 -11.77 -4.62 -9.09
CA ALA A 17 -11.09 -3.41 -8.65
C ALA A 17 -9.84 -3.12 -9.51
N ILE A 18 -9.01 -4.13 -9.76
CA ILE A 18 -7.85 -3.99 -10.64
C ILE A 18 -8.27 -3.66 -12.08
N ALA A 19 -9.31 -4.30 -12.60
CA ALA A 19 -9.83 -4.03 -13.93
C ALA A 19 -10.37 -2.59 -14.09
N HIS A 20 -10.84 -1.98 -12.99
CA HIS A 20 -11.37 -0.63 -12.99
C HIS A 20 -10.28 0.43 -13.28
N PHE A 21 -9.15 0.39 -12.58
CA PHE A 21 -8.10 1.42 -12.73
C PHE A 21 -7.05 1.09 -13.83
N ARG A 22 -7.00 -0.16 -14.30
CA ARG A 22 -6.00 -0.62 -15.28
C ARG A 22 -6.01 0.18 -16.61
N PRO A 23 -7.15 0.52 -17.23
CA PRO A 23 -7.16 1.27 -18.48
C PRO A 23 -6.47 2.63 -18.36
N SER A 24 -6.78 3.40 -17.31
CA SER A 24 -6.17 4.70 -17.03
C SER A 24 -4.65 4.59 -16.84
N LEU A 25 -4.22 3.57 -16.08
CA LEU A 25 -2.81 3.29 -15.87
C LEU A 25 -2.07 2.97 -17.18
N VAL A 26 -2.64 2.11 -18.01
CA VAL A 26 -2.03 1.72 -19.29
C VAL A 26 -1.98 2.92 -20.25
N ALA A 27 -3.01 3.76 -20.27
CA ALA A 27 -3.05 4.95 -21.10
C ALA A 27 -1.94 5.94 -20.76
N LEU A 28 -1.68 6.17 -19.47
CA LEU A 28 -0.61 7.06 -19.01
C LEU A 28 0.78 6.47 -19.30
N LEU A 29 0.99 5.18 -19.00
CA LEU A 29 2.28 4.52 -19.22
C LEU A 29 2.68 4.44 -20.70
N ARG A 30 1.71 4.34 -21.63
CA ARG A 30 1.98 4.26 -23.08
C ARG A 30 2.68 5.50 -23.64
N ASN A 31 2.52 6.65 -23.00
CA ASN A 31 3.08 7.91 -23.48
C ASN A 31 4.46 8.21 -22.88
N LEU A 32 4.99 7.33 -22.02
CA LEU A 32 6.26 7.55 -21.34
C LEU A 32 7.43 6.93 -22.11
N THR A 33 8.53 7.66 -22.13
CA THR A 33 9.81 7.19 -22.67
C THR A 33 10.57 6.37 -21.61
N HIS A 34 11.64 5.70 -22.04
CA HIS A 34 12.53 5.02 -21.10
C HIS A 34 13.15 6.00 -20.09
N GLU A 35 13.51 7.21 -20.52
CA GLU A 35 14.07 8.24 -19.64
C GLU A 35 13.07 8.68 -18.57
N ASP A 36 11.79 8.81 -18.93
CA ASP A 36 10.71 9.12 -17.99
C ASP A 36 10.57 8.02 -16.93
N LEU A 37 10.62 6.75 -17.33
CA LEU A 37 10.55 5.61 -16.42
C LEU A 37 11.74 5.58 -15.44
N VAL A 38 12.96 5.87 -15.93
CA VAL A 38 14.16 5.99 -15.09
C VAL A 38 14.02 7.16 -14.12
N PHE A 39 13.49 8.30 -14.58
CA PHE A 39 13.25 9.47 -13.75
C PHE A 39 12.22 9.19 -12.65
N MET A 40 11.14 8.47 -12.97
CA MET A 40 10.13 8.03 -12.01
C MET A 40 10.73 7.17 -10.90
N GLU A 41 11.57 6.18 -11.25
CA GLU A 41 12.20 5.33 -10.24
C GLU A 41 13.19 6.10 -9.36
N LYS A 42 13.98 7.02 -9.93
CA LYS A 42 14.84 7.92 -9.14
C LYS A 42 14.02 8.81 -8.19
N SER A 43 12.91 9.34 -8.68
CA SER A 43 11.98 10.15 -7.88
C SER A 43 11.38 9.35 -6.73
N PHE A 44 10.99 8.10 -6.97
CA PHE A 44 10.52 7.19 -5.92
C PHE A 44 11.59 6.95 -4.85
N GLN A 45 12.81 6.58 -5.25
CA GLN A 45 13.91 6.32 -4.32
C GLN A 45 14.25 7.54 -3.47
N ARG A 46 14.28 8.74 -4.08
CA ARG A 46 14.46 10.00 -3.35
C ARG A 46 13.34 10.23 -2.33
N ALA A 47 12.08 10.03 -2.73
CA ALA A 47 10.95 10.17 -1.82
C ALA A 47 11.03 9.18 -0.65
N MET A 48 11.51 7.95 -0.87
CA MET A 48 11.69 6.96 0.21
C MET A 48 12.70 7.45 1.26
N LEU A 49 13.82 8.07 0.85
CA LEU A 49 14.79 8.65 1.79
C LEU A 49 14.19 9.78 2.64
N GLU A 50 13.25 10.54 2.08
CA GLU A 50 12.54 11.60 2.81
C GLU A 50 11.51 10.99 3.78
N TYR A 51 10.72 10.00 3.32
CA TYR A 51 9.76 9.31 4.18
C TYR A 51 10.41 8.55 5.33
N GLU A 52 11.55 7.89 5.11
CA GLU A 52 12.27 7.18 6.17
C GLU A 52 12.62 8.13 7.34
N LYS A 53 13.07 9.35 7.01
CA LYS A 53 13.32 10.38 8.03
C LYS A 53 12.03 10.80 8.73
N LEU A 54 10.98 11.13 7.96
CA LEU A 54 9.71 11.60 8.51
C LEU A 54 9.04 10.58 9.44
N ILE A 55 9.00 9.31 9.03
CA ILE A 55 8.41 8.22 9.82
C ILE A 55 9.14 8.04 11.16
N GLY A 56 10.45 8.34 11.21
CA GLY A 56 11.20 8.35 12.47
C GLY A 56 10.74 9.41 13.48
N PHE A 57 10.07 10.48 13.03
CA PHE A 57 9.56 11.56 13.88
C PHE A 57 8.08 11.41 14.22
N VAL A 58 7.31 10.75 13.36
CA VAL A 58 5.88 10.56 13.56
C VAL A 58 5.70 9.24 14.31
N GLY A 59 5.38 9.30 15.60
CA GLY A 59 5.16 8.13 16.47
C GLY A 59 3.93 7.28 16.13
N THR A 60 3.50 7.28 14.87
CA THR A 60 2.39 6.47 14.36
C THR A 60 2.91 5.22 13.64
N PRO A 61 2.22 4.07 13.74
CA PRO A 61 2.52 2.91 12.93
C PRO A 61 2.31 3.19 11.43
N THR A 62 3.39 3.43 10.71
CA THR A 62 3.36 3.85 9.29
C THR A 62 4.10 2.87 8.40
N VAL A 63 3.56 2.57 7.21
CA VAL A 63 4.19 1.76 6.17
C VAL A 63 4.06 2.49 4.83
N VAL A 64 5.08 2.39 3.99
CA VAL A 64 5.04 2.89 2.62
C VAL A 64 5.24 1.73 1.66
N TRP A 65 4.35 1.61 0.67
CA TRP A 65 4.41 0.57 -0.34
C TRP A 65 4.20 1.12 -1.75
N ARG A 66 4.67 0.39 -2.75
CA ARG A 66 4.47 0.69 -4.17
C ARG A 66 3.02 0.41 -4.57
N ARG A 67 2.57 0.95 -5.70
CA ARG A 67 1.24 0.63 -6.28
C ARG A 67 0.97 -0.86 -6.57
N THR A 68 2.02 -1.68 -6.61
CA THR A 68 1.92 -3.15 -6.70
C THR A 68 1.48 -3.79 -5.38
N GLY A 69 1.57 -3.05 -4.27
CA GLY A 69 1.41 -3.54 -2.91
C GLY A 69 2.74 -3.82 -2.21
N GLU A 70 3.87 -3.81 -2.95
CA GLU A 70 5.18 -4.20 -2.43
C GLU A 70 5.67 -3.19 -1.40
N ILE A 71 5.99 -3.68 -0.21
CA ILE A 71 6.44 -2.85 0.91
C ILE A 71 7.83 -2.31 0.63
N ALA A 72 7.98 -0.99 0.70
CA ALA A 72 9.24 -0.29 0.47
C ALA A 72 9.84 0.24 1.77
N LEU A 73 9.01 0.71 2.71
CA LEU A 73 9.45 1.20 4.01
C LEU A 73 8.48 0.79 5.11
N VAL A 74 9.02 0.49 6.29
CA VAL A 74 8.25 0.15 7.48
C VAL A 74 8.76 0.98 8.65
N GLY A 75 7.84 1.71 9.29
CA GLY A 75 8.10 2.46 10.51
C GLY A 75 8.27 1.56 11.73
N LYS A 76 9.09 1.98 12.68
CA LYS A 76 9.37 1.22 13.91
C LYS A 76 8.09 0.87 14.68
N GLU A 77 7.17 1.82 14.78
CA GLU A 77 5.90 1.64 15.50
C GLU A 77 5.00 0.58 14.85
N PHE A 78 5.09 0.38 13.52
CA PHE A 78 4.38 -0.69 12.84
C PHE A 78 4.92 -2.07 13.20
N SER A 79 6.24 -2.23 13.25
CA SER A 79 6.87 -3.47 13.72
C SER A 79 6.53 -3.77 15.17
N ILE A 80 6.47 -2.74 16.04
CA ILE A 80 6.07 -2.93 17.45
C ILE A 80 4.62 -3.40 17.55
N LEU A 81 3.71 -2.76 16.81
CA LEU A 81 2.28 -3.08 16.83
C LEU A 81 1.98 -4.50 16.35
N THR A 82 2.65 -4.91 15.26
CA THR A 82 2.32 -6.14 14.53
C THR A 82 3.26 -7.30 14.84
N LEU A 83 4.37 -7.03 15.53
CA LEU A 83 5.45 -7.98 15.81
C LEU A 83 6.15 -8.52 14.55
N TRP A 84 5.93 -7.90 13.38
CA TRP A 84 6.69 -8.20 12.17
C TRP A 84 8.08 -7.58 12.23
N ASP A 85 9.09 -8.36 11.85
CA ASP A 85 10.42 -7.82 11.66
C ASP A 85 10.48 -6.94 10.40
N ARG A 86 11.05 -5.75 10.54
CA ARG A 86 11.17 -4.78 9.44
C ARG A 86 11.99 -5.33 8.28
N GLN A 87 13.09 -6.02 8.57
CA GLN A 87 13.96 -6.56 7.52
C GLN A 87 13.27 -7.69 6.79
N GLU A 88 12.51 -8.54 7.48
CA GLU A 88 11.71 -9.57 6.83
C GLU A 88 10.72 -8.96 5.83
N LEU A 89 9.97 -7.93 6.23
CA LEU A 89 8.96 -7.31 5.38
C LEU A 89 9.54 -6.70 4.11
N VAL A 90 10.69 -6.03 4.21
CA VAL A 90 11.33 -5.35 3.07
C VAL A 90 12.18 -6.32 2.23
N ALA A 91 12.99 -7.17 2.85
CA ALA A 91 13.93 -8.04 2.13
C ALA A 91 13.26 -9.20 1.38
N THR A 92 12.04 -9.59 1.78
CA THR A 92 11.30 -10.67 1.12
C THR A 92 10.26 -10.16 0.11
N ASN A 93 10.26 -8.85 -0.21
CA ASN A 93 9.32 -8.20 -1.11
C ASN A 93 7.85 -8.53 -0.76
N ARG A 94 7.51 -8.49 0.52
CA ARG A 94 6.12 -8.74 0.99
C ARG A 94 5.19 -7.68 0.41
N PHE A 95 3.95 -8.07 0.19
CA PHE A 95 2.90 -7.13 -0.15
C PHE A 95 2.08 -6.75 1.07
N ILE A 96 1.64 -5.49 1.17
CA ILE A 96 0.88 -4.99 2.33
C ILE A 96 -0.41 -5.77 2.59
N PHE A 97 -1.09 -6.20 1.52
CA PHE A 97 -2.31 -7.00 1.63
C PHE A 97 -2.04 -8.42 2.14
N GLU A 98 -0.78 -8.87 2.19
CA GLU A 98 -0.42 -10.12 2.87
C GLU A 98 -0.44 -10.02 4.39
N LEU A 99 -0.31 -8.80 4.90
CA LEU A 99 -0.38 -8.49 6.32
C LEU A 99 -1.80 -8.21 6.78
N MET A 100 -2.78 -8.26 5.88
CA MET A 100 -4.19 -8.02 6.14
C MET A 100 -4.98 -9.33 6.07
N ASP A 101 -6.09 -9.41 6.80
CA ASP A 101 -7.09 -10.45 6.55
C ASP A 101 -7.73 -10.31 5.17
N ALA A 102 -8.46 -11.34 4.73
CA ALA A 102 -9.01 -11.39 3.38
C ALA A 102 -10.00 -10.24 3.11
N GLU A 103 -10.85 -9.91 4.09
CA GLU A 103 -11.85 -8.86 3.95
C GLU A 103 -11.19 -7.47 3.83
N SER A 104 -10.24 -7.17 4.72
CA SER A 104 -9.52 -5.89 4.72
C SER A 104 -8.70 -5.71 3.44
N ALA A 105 -8.07 -6.77 2.94
CA ALA A 105 -7.34 -6.74 1.68
C ALA A 105 -8.26 -6.45 0.48
N VAL A 106 -9.47 -7.01 0.45
CA VAL A 106 -10.45 -6.72 -0.61
C VAL A 106 -10.92 -5.27 -0.53
N VAL A 107 -11.26 -4.79 0.67
CA VAL A 107 -11.69 -3.40 0.89
C VAL A 107 -10.58 -2.43 0.46
N TYR A 108 -9.33 -2.70 0.82
CA TYR A 108 -8.18 -1.92 0.37
C TYR A 108 -8.13 -1.80 -1.16
N TRP A 109 -8.26 -2.90 -1.89
CA TRP A 109 -8.22 -2.88 -3.35
C TRP A 109 -9.38 -2.11 -3.96
N GLU A 110 -10.58 -2.25 -3.42
CA GLU A 110 -11.76 -1.51 -3.88
C GLU A 110 -11.59 0.00 -3.66
N GLN A 111 -11.12 0.41 -2.48
CA GLN A 111 -10.84 1.81 -2.17
C GLN A 111 -9.70 2.36 -3.03
N PHE A 112 -8.61 1.61 -3.19
CA PHE A 112 -7.51 2.00 -4.06
C PHE A 112 -7.98 2.20 -5.50
N ALA A 113 -8.84 1.31 -6.02
CA ALA A 113 -9.33 1.41 -7.39
C ALA A 113 -10.13 2.69 -7.65
N VAL A 114 -10.99 3.08 -6.70
CA VAL A 114 -11.77 4.32 -6.78
C VAL A 114 -10.84 5.53 -6.75
N HIS A 115 -9.88 5.56 -5.83
CA HIS A 115 -9.08 6.76 -5.57
C HIS A 115 -7.77 6.86 -6.39
N ALA A 116 -7.31 5.80 -7.05
CA ALA A 116 -6.04 5.76 -7.78
C ALA A 116 -5.85 6.96 -8.74
N PHE A 117 -6.91 7.31 -9.46
CA PHE A 117 -6.89 8.36 -10.49
C PHE A 117 -7.85 9.52 -10.23
N GLU A 118 -8.40 9.63 -9.02
CA GLU A 118 -9.17 10.79 -8.60
C GLU A 118 -8.26 11.94 -8.14
N ASN A 119 -8.62 13.18 -8.46
CA ASN A 119 -7.89 14.38 -8.05
C ASN A 119 -8.19 14.78 -6.59
N SER A 120 -8.06 13.82 -5.68
CA SER A 120 -8.15 14.06 -4.24
C SER A 120 -6.80 13.81 -3.58
N GLU A 121 -6.35 14.78 -2.78
CA GLU A 121 -5.18 14.64 -1.90
C GLU A 121 -5.56 14.12 -0.51
N HIS A 122 -6.85 13.85 -0.28
CA HIS A 122 -7.34 13.44 1.03
C HIS A 122 -6.93 12.00 1.35
N ALA A 123 -6.67 11.75 2.63
CA ALA A 123 -6.47 10.40 3.12
C ALA A 123 -7.77 9.61 3.02
N VAL A 124 -7.67 8.39 2.48
CA VAL A 124 -8.76 7.42 2.47
C VAL A 124 -8.77 6.73 3.81
N MET A 125 -9.90 6.79 4.52
CA MET A 125 -10.07 6.20 5.84
C MET A 125 -10.86 4.90 5.75
N SER A 126 -10.44 3.86 6.46
CA SER A 126 -11.11 2.57 6.53
C SER A 126 -10.78 1.86 7.85
N GLU A 127 -11.32 0.68 8.04
CA GLU A 127 -10.91 -0.25 9.08
C GLU A 127 -10.16 -1.41 8.44
N CYS A 128 -9.14 -1.94 9.12
CA CYS A 128 -8.46 -3.15 8.69
C CYS A 128 -8.10 -4.03 9.87
N ARG A 129 -8.03 -5.34 9.64
CA ARG A 129 -7.42 -6.29 10.56
C ARG A 129 -6.08 -6.73 10.00
N LEU A 130 -5.02 -6.34 10.69
CA LEU A 130 -3.69 -6.84 10.40
C LEU A 130 -3.51 -8.24 11.00
N VAL A 131 -2.62 -9.04 10.41
CA VAL A 131 -2.30 -10.39 10.85
C VAL A 131 -0.84 -10.42 11.28
N ARG A 132 -0.60 -10.78 12.54
CA ARG A 132 0.75 -10.96 13.09
C ARG A 132 1.41 -12.24 12.55
N PRO A 133 2.74 -12.41 12.72
CA PRO A 133 3.42 -13.65 12.31
C PRO A 133 2.84 -14.93 12.93
N ASP A 134 2.33 -14.85 14.17
CA ASP A 134 1.67 -15.96 14.87
C ASP A 134 0.22 -16.22 14.42
N GLY A 135 -0.29 -15.41 13.49
CA GLY A 135 -1.66 -15.49 12.98
C GLY A 135 -2.69 -14.71 13.80
N SER A 136 -2.31 -14.08 14.91
CA SER A 136 -3.24 -13.29 15.72
C SER A 136 -3.67 -12.01 14.99
N PRO A 137 -4.95 -11.60 15.08
CA PRO A 137 -5.43 -10.40 14.44
C PRO A 137 -5.13 -9.14 15.28
N VAL A 138 -4.86 -8.03 14.62
CA VAL A 138 -4.74 -6.69 15.22
C VAL A 138 -5.73 -5.76 14.50
N PRO A 139 -6.89 -5.48 15.11
CA PRO A 139 -7.84 -4.51 14.57
C PRO A 139 -7.23 -3.10 14.57
N CYS A 140 -7.34 -2.40 13.46
CA CYS A 140 -6.82 -1.05 13.30
C CYS A 140 -7.80 -0.15 12.55
N ALA A 141 -7.89 1.10 12.98
CA ALA A 141 -8.27 2.19 12.10
C ALA A 141 -7.13 2.38 11.11
N PHE A 142 -7.45 2.41 9.82
CA PHE A 142 -6.49 2.44 8.73
C PHE A 142 -6.73 3.68 7.90
N SER A 143 -5.66 4.39 7.58
CA SER A 143 -5.72 5.44 6.58
C SER A 143 -4.60 5.31 5.58
N PHE A 144 -4.86 5.67 4.33
CA PHE A 144 -3.80 5.74 3.34
C PHE A 144 -3.92 6.95 2.43
N THR A 145 -2.78 7.43 1.98
CA THR A 145 -2.67 8.51 0.99
C THR A 145 -1.91 8.02 -0.22
N ILE A 146 -2.45 8.27 -1.40
CA ILE A 146 -1.82 7.92 -2.67
C ILE A 146 -0.95 9.09 -3.12
N LYS A 147 0.36 8.85 -3.24
CA LYS A 147 1.34 9.80 -3.77
C LYS A 147 1.56 9.50 -5.23
N ARG A 148 1.36 10.52 -6.06
CA ARG A 148 1.48 10.44 -7.52
C ARG A 148 2.81 11.04 -7.97
N ASP A 149 3.30 10.58 -9.11
CA ASP A 149 4.43 11.20 -9.79
C ASP A 149 4.00 12.42 -10.63
N LEU A 150 4.97 13.00 -11.35
CA LEU A 150 4.75 14.14 -12.24
C LEU A 150 3.79 13.85 -13.40
N PHE A 151 3.53 12.58 -13.71
CA PHE A 151 2.62 12.13 -14.75
C PHE A 151 1.23 11.76 -14.21
N GLY A 152 0.99 11.99 -12.90
CA GLY A 152 -0.27 11.65 -12.25
C GLY A 152 -0.44 10.15 -11.98
N ILE A 153 0.60 9.33 -12.15
CA ILE A 153 0.54 7.90 -11.90
C ILE A 153 0.80 7.64 -10.41
N PRO A 154 -0.01 6.80 -9.74
CA PRO A 154 0.28 6.35 -8.37
C PRO A 154 1.69 5.76 -8.27
N MET A 155 2.53 6.40 -7.47
CA MET A 155 3.95 6.04 -7.29
C MET A 155 4.14 5.30 -5.97
N ALA A 156 3.60 5.85 -4.88
CA ALA A 156 3.71 5.29 -3.53
C ALA A 156 2.39 5.46 -2.76
N ILE A 157 2.16 4.60 -1.79
CA ILE A 157 1.03 4.68 -0.88
C ILE A 157 1.61 4.74 0.53
N VAL A 158 1.20 5.75 1.29
CA VAL A 158 1.58 5.94 2.70
C VAL A 158 0.40 5.55 3.56
N GLY A 159 0.53 4.47 4.33
CA GLY A 159 -0.51 3.97 5.22
C GLY A 159 -0.18 4.17 6.69
N ASN A 160 -1.18 4.59 7.46
CA ASN A 160 -1.10 4.69 8.92
C ASN A 160 -2.10 3.73 9.56
N PHE A 161 -1.67 3.06 10.62
CA PHE A 161 -2.44 2.04 11.32
C PHE A 161 -2.53 2.42 12.80
N LEU A 162 -3.73 2.60 13.31
CA LEU A 162 -3.97 2.91 14.71
C LEU A 162 -4.76 1.75 15.34
N PRO A 163 -4.22 1.07 16.38
CA PRO A 163 -4.94 -0.03 17.02
C PRO A 163 -6.28 0.44 17.59
N ILE A 164 -7.32 -0.35 17.36
CA ILE A 164 -8.62 -0.19 18.02
C ILE A 164 -8.60 -1.13 19.24
N LEU A 165 -8.63 -0.55 20.44
CA LEU A 165 -8.69 -1.27 21.72
C LEU A 165 -10.12 -1.63 22.09
#